data_AF-A0A330HVS7-F1
#
_entry.id   AF-A0A330HVS7-F1
#
_cell.length_a   1.000
_cell.length_b   1.000
_cell.length_c   1.000
_cell.angle_alpha   90.00
_cell.angle_beta   90.00
_cell.angle_gamma   90.00
#
_symmetry.space_group_name_H-M   'P 1'
#
loop_
_entity.id
_entity.type
_entity.pdbx_description
1 polymer ?
#
loop_
_entity_poly.entity_id
_entity_poly.type
_entity_poly.pdbx_seq_one_letter_code
_entity_poly.pdbx_strand_id
1 'polypeptide(L)'
;MFENFQNEILVVARLLLGGAFVFAGLRNIQNRKLVTSLMAARGVPQAALALWLGIVLQVVAGALVITGLWTAPAAAVLILFLIVATPMFHNFWDHQGADRTSRINGVVSNVALGGGFLALIAQYL
;
A
#
# COMPACT_ATOMS: atom_id res chain seq x y z
N MET A 1 -28.04 5.23 13.43
CA MET A 1 -28.28 6.09 12.24
C MET A 1 -27.59 5.56 10.98
N PHE A 2 -26.35 5.07 11.05
CA PHE A 2 -25.60 4.57 9.87
C PHE A 2 -25.86 3.12 9.47
N GLU A 3 -26.60 2.33 10.26
CA GLU A 3 -26.86 0.91 9.95
C GLU A 3 -27.51 0.70 8.57
N ASN A 4 -28.35 1.65 8.15
CA ASN A 4 -28.99 1.61 6.83
C ASN A 4 -28.01 1.83 5.66
N PHE A 5 -26.76 2.23 5.91
CA PHE A 5 -25.75 2.54 4.89
C PHE A 5 -24.49 1.68 4.99
N GLN A 6 -24.54 0.59 5.75
CA GLN A 6 -23.36 -0.24 6.00
C GLN A 6 -22.71 -0.73 4.70
N ASN A 7 -23.50 -1.20 3.73
CA ASN A 7 -23.00 -1.75 2.47
C ASN A 7 -22.32 -0.67 1.61
N GLU A 8 -22.90 0.51 1.55
CA GLU A 8 -22.43 1.68 0.83
C GLU A 8 -21.09 2.14 1.41
N ILE A 9 -21.01 2.26 2.74
CA ILE A 9 -19.76 2.60 3.44
C ILE A 9 -18.67 1.58 3.13
N LEU A 10 -19.00 0.29 3.10
CA LEU A 10 -18.05 -0.78 2.79
C LEU A 10 -17.58 -0.77 1.33
N VAL A 11 -18.45 -0.44 0.38
CA VAL A 11 -18.07 -0.24 -1.03
C VAL A 11 -17.08 0.93 -1.12
N VAL A 12 -17.38 2.05 -0.47
CA VAL A 12 -16.50 3.22 -0.46
C VAL A 12 -15.17 2.91 0.22
N ALA A 13 -15.16 2.22 1.36
CA ALA A 13 -13.94 1.83 2.06
C ALA A 13 -13.03 0.95 1.19
N ARG A 14 -13.59 -0.06 0.52
CA ARG A 14 -12.87 -0.92 -0.43
C ARG A 14 -12.34 -0.15 -1.62
N LEU A 15 -13.15 0.75 -2.18
CA LEU A 15 -12.76 1.59 -3.30
C LEU A 15 -11.58 2.51 -2.93
N LEU A 16 -11.63 3.16 -1.78
CA LEU A 16 -10.59 4.07 -1.32
C LEU A 16 -9.29 3.32 -0.97
N LEU A 17 -9.39 2.26 -0.16
CA LEU A 17 -8.23 1.49 0.27
C LEU A 17 -7.59 0.72 -0.89
N GLY A 18 -8.37 -0.04 -1.67
CA GLY A 18 -7.84 -0.77 -2.81
C GLY A 18 -7.42 0.15 -3.96
N GLY A 19 -8.19 1.22 -4.21
CA GLY A 19 -7.91 2.21 -5.26
C GLY A 19 -6.60 2.95 -5.04
N ALA A 20 -6.24 3.28 -3.79
CA ALA A 20 -4.95 3.87 -3.47
C ALA A 20 -3.77 3.00 -3.92
N PHE A 21 -3.88 1.67 -3.80
CA PHE A 21 -2.84 0.73 -4.20
C PHE A 21 -2.81 0.48 -5.70
N VAL A 22 -3.96 0.37 -6.36
CA VAL A 22 -4.03 0.32 -7.83
C VAL A 22 -3.35 1.57 -8.42
N PHE A 23 -3.71 2.75 -7.91
CA PHE A 23 -3.07 3.99 -8.33
C PHE A 23 -1.56 3.99 -8.06
N ALA A 24 -1.12 3.57 -6.87
CA ALA A 24 0.29 3.50 -6.53
C ALA A 24 1.08 2.58 -7.48
N GLY A 25 0.53 1.41 -7.80
CA GLY A 25 1.13 0.47 -8.75
C GLY A 25 1.24 1.05 -10.16
N LEU A 26 0.17 1.67 -10.68
CA LEU A 26 0.19 2.32 -11.99
C LEU A 26 1.20 3.49 -12.06
N ARG A 27 1.24 4.31 -11.01
CA ARG A 27 2.25 5.37 -10.86
C ARG A 27 3.67 4.81 -10.84
N ASN A 28 3.90 3.67 -10.20
CA ASN A 28 5.20 3.01 -10.16
C ASN A 28 5.64 2.47 -11.53
N ILE A 29 4.72 2.05 -12.41
CA ILE A 29 5.04 1.67 -13.81
C ILE A 29 5.59 2.87 -14.58
N GLN A 30 4.94 4.03 -14.44
CA GLN A 30 5.37 5.28 -15.07
C GLN A 30 6.73 5.73 -14.55
N ASN A 31 6.97 5.58 -13.25
CA ASN A 31 8.20 6.01 -12.57
C ASN A 31 9.25 4.91 -12.43
N ARG A 32 9.13 3.79 -13.16
CA ARG A 32 9.91 2.57 -12.90
C ARG A 32 11.42 2.79 -12.85
N LYS A 33 11.97 3.63 -13.74
CA LYS A 33 13.41 3.91 -13.78
C LYS A 33 13.90 4.54 -12.47
N LEU A 34 13.17 5.54 -11.97
CA LEU A 34 13.47 6.23 -10.73
C LEU A 34 13.31 5.29 -9.52
N VAL A 35 12.22 4.52 -9.46
CA VAL A 35 11.98 3.64 -8.31
C VAL A 35 13.00 2.51 -8.27
N THR A 36 13.35 1.91 -9.42
CA THR A 36 14.41 0.90 -9.49
C THR A 36 15.76 1.46 -9.04
N SER A 37 16.14 2.68 -9.44
CA SER A 37 17.41 3.27 -8.98
C SER A 37 17.41 3.54 -7.48
N LEU A 38 16.28 3.98 -6.91
CA LEU A 38 16.14 4.15 -5.46
C LEU A 38 16.27 2.82 -4.72
N MET A 39 15.60 1.77 -5.20
CA MET A 39 15.69 0.42 -4.60
C MET A 39 17.12 -0.15 -4.69
N ALA A 40 17.80 0.04 -5.82
CA ALA A 40 19.19 -0.38 -5.97
C ALA A 40 20.14 0.36 -5.02
N ALA A 41 19.94 1.68 -4.85
CA ALA A 41 20.69 2.48 -3.88
C ALA A 41 20.45 2.04 -2.42
N ARG A 42 19.33 1.36 -2.14
CA ARG A 42 19.04 0.73 -0.84
C ARG A 42 19.53 -0.71 -0.72
N GLY A 43 20.29 -1.20 -1.69
CA GLY A 43 20.85 -2.56 -1.66
C GLY A 43 19.82 -3.66 -1.91
N VAL A 44 18.65 -3.35 -2.47
CA VAL A 44 17.64 -4.36 -2.80
C VAL A 44 18.19 -5.27 -3.91
N PRO A 45 18.36 -6.59 -3.67
CA PRO A 45 18.79 -7.50 -4.70
C PRO A 45 17.77 -7.54 -5.84
N GLN A 46 18.26 -7.54 -7.09
CA GLN A 46 17.41 -7.61 -8.29
C GLN A 46 16.28 -6.56 -8.26
N ALA A 47 16.62 -5.30 -7.94
CA ALA A 47 15.70 -4.18 -7.73
C ALA A 47 14.59 -4.04 -8.80
N ALA A 48 14.90 -4.32 -10.08
CA ALA A 48 13.91 -4.27 -11.15
C ALA A 48 12.83 -5.36 -11.01
N LEU A 49 13.21 -6.60 -10.67
CA LEU A 49 12.26 -7.68 -10.42
C LEU A 49 11.46 -7.44 -9.14
N ALA A 50 12.12 -6.99 -8.07
CA ALA A 50 11.46 -6.63 -6.82
C ALA A 50 10.41 -5.52 -7.03
N LEU A 51 10.72 -4.51 -7.87
CA LEU A 51 9.77 -3.47 -8.24
C LEU A 51 8.56 -4.05 -8.98
N TRP A 52 8.77 -4.89 -9.99
CA TRP A 52 7.67 -5.48 -10.76
C TRP A 52 6.79 -6.38 -9.90
N LEU A 53 7.37 -7.17 -9.00
CA LEU A 53 6.62 -7.93 -8.01
C LEU A 53 5.77 -7.01 -7.12
N GLY A 54 6.35 -5.92 -6.62
CA GLY A 54 5.62 -4.91 -5.86
C GLY A 54 4.44 -4.31 -6.65
N ILE A 55 4.66 -3.94 -7.91
CA ILE A 55 3.61 -3.39 -8.80
C ILE A 55 2.47 -4.39 -8.98
N VAL A 56 2.79 -5.66 -9.28
CA VAL A 56 1.78 -6.71 -9.47
C VAL A 56 0.98 -6.92 -8.20
N LEU A 57 1.64 -7.01 -7.03
CA LEU A 57 0.95 -7.14 -5.75
C LEU A 57 0.02 -5.95 -5.47
N GLN A 58 0.49 -4.72 -5.68
CA GLN A 58 -0.31 -3.51 -5.46
C GLN A 58 -1.56 -3.47 -6.35
N VAL A 59 -1.41 -3.74 -7.65
CA VAL A 59 -2.51 -3.66 -8.61
C VAL A 59 -3.50 -4.81 -8.43
N VAL A 60 -3.01 -6.05 -8.32
CA VAL A 60 -3.89 -7.22 -8.22
C VAL A 60 -4.60 -7.23 -6.87
N ALA A 61 -3.89 -7.09 -5.75
CA ALA A 61 -4.53 -7.10 -4.44
C ALA A 61 -5.43 -5.87 -4.24
N GLY A 62 -5.03 -4.69 -4.76
CA GLY A 62 -5.89 -3.51 -4.77
C GLY A 62 -7.20 -3.74 -5.54
N ALA A 63 -7.15 -4.35 -6.73
CA ALA A 63 -8.34 -4.68 -7.51
C ALA A 63 -9.24 -5.72 -6.83
N LEU A 64 -8.65 -6.75 -6.19
CA LEU A 64 -9.38 -7.73 -5.38
C LEU A 64 -10.12 -7.06 -4.23
N VAL A 65 -9.47 -6.14 -3.51
CA VAL A 65 -10.13 -5.35 -2.45
C VAL A 65 -11.28 -4.52 -3.02
N ILE A 66 -11.09 -3.79 -4.13
CA ILE A 66 -12.14 -2.95 -4.76
C ILE A 66 -13.37 -3.79 -5.14
N THR A 67 -13.14 -4.93 -5.79
CA THR A 67 -14.22 -5.81 -6.27
C THR A 67 -14.90 -6.57 -5.13
N GLY A 68 -14.30 -6.61 -3.93
CA GLY A 68 -14.77 -7.42 -2.82
C GLY A 68 -14.45 -8.91 -2.96
N LEU A 69 -13.68 -9.30 -3.97
CA LEU A 69 -13.27 -10.69 -4.17
C LEU A 69 -12.03 -10.98 -3.34
N TRP A 70 -12.09 -11.99 -2.48
CA TRP A 70 -10.94 -12.42 -1.67
C TRP A 70 -10.34 -11.26 -0.85
N THR A 71 -11.21 -10.37 -0.33
CA THR A 71 -10.82 -9.13 0.35
C THR A 71 -9.87 -9.37 1.50
N ALA A 72 -10.14 -10.35 2.36
CA ALA A 72 -9.30 -10.64 3.54
C ALA A 72 -7.86 -11.03 3.17
N PRO A 73 -7.60 -12.06 2.32
CA PRO A 73 -6.24 -12.38 1.92
C PRO A 73 -5.59 -11.28 1.08
N ALA A 74 -6.33 -10.57 0.23
CA ALA A 74 -5.79 -9.43 -0.52
C ALA A 74 -5.33 -8.29 0.39
N ALA A 75 -6.13 -7.94 1.40
CA ALA A 75 -5.79 -6.97 2.43
C ALA A 75 -4.54 -7.39 3.23
N ALA A 76 -4.42 -8.68 3.60
CA ALA A 76 -3.23 -9.20 4.27
C ALA A 76 -1.96 -9.06 3.42
N VAL A 77 -2.05 -9.33 2.11
CA VAL A 77 -0.95 -9.11 1.15
C VAL A 77 -0.55 -7.64 1.10
N LEU A 78 -1.52 -6.71 1.08
CA LEU A 78 -1.23 -5.27 1.08
C LEU A 78 -0.60 -4.81 2.40
N ILE A 79 -0.99 -5.38 3.55
CA ILE A 79 -0.31 -5.15 4.83
C ILE A 79 1.15 -5.61 4.77
N LEU A 80 1.42 -6.81 4.24
CA LEU A 80 2.78 -7.30 4.09
C LEU A 80 3.61 -6.39 3.16
N PHE A 81 3.01 -5.94 2.05
CA PHE A 81 3.64 -4.95 1.18
C PHE A 81 4.00 -3.67 1.95
N LEU A 82 3.09 -3.14 2.77
CA LEU A 82 3.34 -1.95 3.58
C LEU A 82 4.50 -2.17 4.56
N ILE A 83 4.55 -3.33 5.24
CA ILE A 83 5.62 -3.66 6.19
C ILE A 83 6.99 -3.66 5.50
N VAL A 84 7.08 -4.16 4.26
CA VAL A 84 8.35 -4.21 3.50
C VAL A 84 8.69 -2.85 2.88
N ALA A 85 7.71 -2.17 2.28
CA ALA A 85 7.92 -0.92 1.55
C ALA A 85 8.22 0.27 2.50
N THR A 86 7.63 0.29 3.69
CA THR A 86 7.78 1.39 4.65
C THR A 86 9.24 1.64 5.05
N PRO A 87 10.02 0.68 5.58
CA PRO A 87 11.42 0.91 5.89
C PRO A 87 12.26 1.20 4.64
N MET A 88 11.87 0.69 3.48
CA MET A 88 12.58 0.91 2.22
C MET A 88 12.45 2.35 1.71
N PHE A 89 11.27 2.98 1.83
CA PHE A 89 11.01 4.31 1.26
C PHE A 89 10.79 5.42 2.29
N HIS A 90 10.60 5.06 3.56
CA HIS A 90 10.28 5.96 4.67
C HIS A 90 11.21 5.78 5.87
N ASN A 91 12.48 5.42 5.65
CA ASN A 91 13.57 5.42 6.64
C ASN A 91 13.90 6.84 7.14
N PHE A 92 13.01 7.40 7.95
CA PHE A 92 13.17 8.76 8.48
C PHE A 92 14.42 8.92 9.37
N TRP A 93 14.96 7.82 9.91
CA TRP A 93 16.14 7.84 10.78
C TRP A 93 17.43 8.27 10.07
N ASP A 94 17.51 8.16 8.75
CA ASP A 94 18.68 8.57 7.96
C ASP A 94 18.55 9.98 7.34
N HIS A 95 17.49 10.72 7.68
CA HIS A 95 17.17 12.00 7.04
C HIS A 95 17.00 13.11 8.08
N GLN A 96 17.08 14.38 7.65
CA GLN A 96 16.89 15.56 8.51
C GLN A 96 15.98 16.60 7.84
N GLY A 97 15.52 17.58 8.62
CA GLY A 97 14.71 18.69 8.13
C GLY A 97 13.39 18.25 7.46
N ALA A 98 13.01 18.93 6.38
CA ALA A 98 11.75 18.70 5.70
C ALA A 98 11.59 17.27 5.12
N ASP A 99 12.68 16.65 4.65
CA ASP A 99 12.61 15.29 4.12
C ASP A 99 12.34 14.26 5.23
N ARG A 100 12.95 14.42 6.42
CA ARG A 100 12.62 13.59 7.59
C ARG A 100 11.13 13.66 7.93
N THR A 101 10.56 14.86 7.95
CA THR A 101 9.13 15.06 8.19
C THR A 101 8.28 14.36 7.13
N SER A 102 8.64 14.47 5.85
CA SER A 102 7.93 13.76 4.77
C SER A 102 7.99 12.23 4.94
N ARG A 103 9.12 11.69 5.41
CA ARG A 103 9.26 10.24 5.65
C ARG A 103 8.40 9.79 6.83
N ILE A 104 8.39 10.54 7.94
CA ILE A 104 7.52 10.27 9.09
C ILE A 104 6.05 10.24 8.67
N ASN A 105 5.60 11.22 7.88
CA ASN A 105 4.23 11.26 7.36
C ASN A 105 3.90 10.02 6.52
N GLY A 106 4.87 9.52 5.74
CA GLY A 106 4.73 8.27 5.00
C GLY A 106 4.56 7.04 5.91
N VAL A 107 5.35 6.94 6.97
CA VAL A 107 5.19 5.87 7.98
C VAL A 107 3.80 5.91 8.61
N VAL A 108 3.36 7.08 9.08
CA VAL A 108 2.04 7.25 9.71
C VAL A 108 0.91 6.92 8.74
N SER A 109 1.03 7.34 7.48
CA SER A 109 0.05 7.02 6.43
C SER A 109 -0.03 5.51 6.19
N ASN A 110 1.10 4.82 6.14
CA ASN A 110 1.14 3.37 5.96
C ASN A 110 0.58 2.62 7.16
N VAL A 111 0.81 3.11 8.39
CA VAL A 111 0.18 2.56 9.61
C VAL A 111 -1.35 2.72 9.55
N ALA A 112 -1.84 3.89 9.15
CA ALA A 112 -3.28 4.14 9.01
C ALA A 112 -3.91 3.25 7.94
N LEU A 113 -3.26 3.07 6.78
CA LEU A 113 -3.70 2.13 5.73
C LEU A 113 -3.73 0.69 6.25
N GLY A 114 -2.70 0.27 6.99
CA GLY A 114 -2.66 -1.04 7.63
C GLY A 114 -3.84 -1.27 8.58
N GLY A 115 -4.18 -0.28 9.40
CA GLY A 115 -5.37 -0.31 10.26
C GLY A 115 -6.68 -0.45 9.47
N GLY A 116 -6.81 0.27 8.35
CA GLY A 116 -7.95 0.14 7.44
C GLY A 116 -8.08 -1.27 6.85
N PHE A 117 -6.97 -1.88 6.45
CA PHE A 117 -6.98 -3.26 5.97
C PHE A 117 -7.31 -4.28 7.07
N LEU A 118 -6.82 -4.09 8.30
CA LEU A 118 -7.21 -4.94 9.43
C LEU A 118 -8.71 -4.87 9.71
N ALA A 119 -9.31 -3.68 9.64
CA ALA A 119 -10.76 -3.52 9.76
C ALA A 119 -11.52 -4.24 8.64
N LEU A 120 -11.03 -4.18 7.39
CA LEU A 120 -11.60 -4.94 6.27
C LEU A 120 -11.45 -6.45 6.47
N ILE A 121 -10.35 -6.94 7.05
CA ILE A 121 -10.17 -8.37 7.36
C ILE A 121 -11.18 -8.81 8.43
N ALA A 122 -11.32 -8.02 9.51
CA ALA A 122 -12.22 -8.33 10.62
C ALA A 122 -13.69 -8.46 10.21
N GLN A 123 -14.11 -7.79 9.13
CA GLN A 123 -15.46 -7.92 8.58
C GLN A 123 -15.80 -9.36 8.12
N TYR A 124 -14.80 -10.17 7.74
CA TYR A 124 -14.99 -11.52 7.21
C TYR A 124 -14.76 -12.61 8.28
N LEU A 125 -14.57 -12.23 9.54
CA LEU A 125 -14.50 -13.12 10.70
C LEU A 125 -15.86 -13.22 11.39
#